data_AF-A0A497EUJ9-F1
#
_entry.id   AF-A0A497EUJ9-F1
#
_cell.length_a   1.000
_cell.length_b   1.000
_cell.length_c   1.000
_cell.angle_alpha   90.00
_cell.angle_beta   90.00
_cell.angle_gamma   90.00
#
_symmetry.space_group_name_H-M   'P 1'
#
loop_
_entity.id
_entity.type
_entity.pdbx_description
1 polymer ?
#
loop_
_entity_poly.entity_id
_entity_poly.type
_entity_poly.pdbx_seq_one_letter_code
_entity_poly.pdbx_strand_id
1 'polypeptide(L)'
;MNGYPPIPKPTPEYLIAASAGLALFLVASAAVGVVTRKRKETFESFLVGHRDIGPVVTGLALCATWMSGWALLGLMGITYLFGWPGMWLAGVWTLVGLAPAALLTGLKMRMYSSKFGAATVP
;
A
#
# COMPACT_ATOMS: atom_id res chain seq x y z
N MET A 1 -33.28 -18.27 7.85
CA MET A 1 -31.97 -18.28 7.16
C MET A 1 -32.14 -18.42 5.62
N ASN A 2 -33.14 -17.78 5.00
CA ASN A 2 -33.51 -17.98 3.58
C ASN A 2 -33.38 -16.69 2.75
N GLY A 3 -32.17 -16.11 2.67
CA GLY A 3 -31.99 -14.85 1.91
C GLY A 3 -30.59 -14.61 1.36
N TYR A 4 -29.65 -15.53 1.52
CA TYR A 4 -28.33 -15.39 0.93
C TYR A 4 -28.32 -15.97 -0.48
N PRO A 5 -27.80 -15.23 -1.49
CA PRO A 5 -27.61 -15.79 -2.81
C PRO A 5 -26.70 -17.03 -2.72
N PRO A 6 -26.89 -18.02 -3.60
CA PRO A 6 -26.07 -19.22 -3.60
C PRO A 6 -24.59 -18.85 -3.78
N ILE A 7 -23.72 -19.48 -3.00
CA ILE A 7 -22.27 -19.25 -3.05
C ILE A 7 -21.79 -19.60 -4.47
N PRO A 8 -21.16 -18.66 -5.21
CA PRO A 8 -20.61 -18.94 -6.53
C PRO A 8 -19.62 -20.11 -6.44
N LYS A 9 -19.88 -21.16 -7.20
CA LYS A 9 -18.95 -22.29 -7.28
C LYS A 9 -17.82 -21.92 -8.24
N PRO A 10 -16.56 -22.23 -7.92
CA PRO A 10 -15.45 -21.97 -8.82
C PRO A 10 -15.60 -22.83 -10.08
N THR A 11 -16.00 -22.19 -11.18
CA THR A 11 -15.99 -22.80 -12.52
C THR A 11 -14.63 -22.59 -13.18
N PRO A 12 -14.26 -23.42 -14.18
CA PRO A 12 -13.00 -23.25 -14.91
C PRO A 12 -12.85 -21.86 -15.54
N GLU A 13 -13.95 -21.23 -15.95
CA GLU A 13 -13.96 -19.87 -16.52
C GLU A 13 -13.48 -18.82 -15.52
N TYR A 14 -13.91 -18.89 -14.25
CA TYR A 14 -13.45 -17.97 -13.21
C TYR A 14 -11.94 -18.11 -12.95
N LEU A 15 -11.41 -19.33 -12.98
CA LEU A 15 -9.98 -19.57 -12.80
C LEU A 15 -9.15 -18.98 -13.94
N ILE A 16 -9.61 -19.16 -15.18
CA ILE A 16 -8.94 -18.59 -16.36
C ILE A 16 -8.98 -17.05 -16.29
N ALA A 17 -10.14 -16.46 -15.98
CA ALA A 17 -10.27 -15.02 -15.87
C ALA A 17 -9.41 -14.42 -14.74
N ALA A 18 -9.40 -15.06 -13.55
CA ALA A 18 -8.61 -14.61 -12.41
C ALA A 18 -7.10 -14.71 -12.67
N SER A 19 -6.65 -15.83 -13.26
CA SER A 19 -5.23 -16.01 -13.60
C SER A 19 -4.78 -15.05 -14.69
N ALA A 20 -5.59 -14.82 -15.73
CA ALA A 20 -5.31 -13.83 -16.76
C ALA A 20 -5.25 -12.40 -16.18
N GLY A 21 -6.20 -12.03 -15.31
CA GLY A 21 -6.20 -10.74 -14.62
C GLY A 21 -4.98 -10.53 -13.73
N LEU A 22 -4.60 -11.55 -12.95
CA LEU A 22 -3.41 -11.51 -12.11
C LEU A 22 -2.13 -11.38 -12.95
N ALA A 23 -2.01 -12.16 -14.03
CA ALA A 23 -0.88 -12.08 -14.93
C ALA A 23 -0.76 -10.69 -15.56
N LEU A 24 -1.86 -10.11 -16.04
CA LEU A 24 -1.89 -8.75 -16.60
C LEU A 24 -1.45 -7.71 -15.55
N PHE A 25 -1.96 -7.81 -14.33
CA PHE A 25 -1.60 -6.90 -13.23
C PHE A 25 -0.10 -6.98 -12.89
N LEU A 26 0.44 -8.20 -12.81
CA LEU A 26 1.87 -8.41 -12.51
C LEU A 26 2.76 -7.91 -13.66
N VAL A 27 2.39 -8.18 -14.91
CA VAL A 27 3.12 -7.70 -16.09
C VAL A 27 3.10 -6.17 -16.14
N ALA A 28 1.96 -5.54 -15.91
CA ALA A 28 1.85 -4.08 -15.86
C ALA A 28 2.71 -3.49 -14.74
N SER A 29 2.65 -4.06 -13.54
CA SER A 29 3.45 -3.61 -12.39
C SER A 29 4.96 -3.77 -12.64
N ALA A 30 5.37 -4.90 -13.22
CA ALA A 30 6.76 -5.14 -13.60
C ALA A 30 7.22 -4.19 -14.70
N ALA A 31 6.38 -3.92 -15.70
CA ALA A 31 6.68 -2.98 -16.78
C ALA A 31 6.93 -1.56 -16.23
N VAL A 32 6.08 -1.07 -15.32
CA VAL A 32 6.28 0.22 -14.63
C VAL A 32 7.61 0.22 -13.88
N GLY A 33 7.95 -0.87 -13.19
CA GLY A 33 9.24 -1.02 -12.51
C GLY A 33 10.45 -0.93 -13.45
N VAL A 34 10.40 -1.62 -14.59
CA VAL A 34 11.47 -1.63 -15.60
C VAL A 34 11.62 -0.26 -16.27
N VAL A 35 10.52 0.40 -16.62
CA VAL A 35 10.53 1.75 -17.20
C VAL A 35 11.12 2.76 -16.23
N THR A 36 10.74 2.68 -14.96
CA THR A 36 11.23 3.60 -13.91
C THR A 36 12.69 3.32 -13.56
N ARG A 37 13.16 2.07 -13.67
CA ARG A 37 14.59 1.72 -13.49
C ARG A 37 15.48 2.45 -14.49
N LYS A 38 15.05 2.60 -15.74
CA LYS A 38 15.84 3.27 -16.79
C LYS A 38 16.01 4.78 -16.57
N ARG A 39 15.22 5.39 -15.67
CA ARG A 39 15.26 6.83 -15.36
C ARG A 39 16.17 7.19 -14.18
N LYS A 40 16.82 6.21 -13.55
CA LYS A 40 17.67 6.45 -12.37
C LYS A 40 19.11 6.74 -12.82
N GLU A 41 19.60 7.94 -12.58
CA GLU A 41 20.98 8.33 -12.91
C GLU A 41 21.97 8.00 -11.79
N THR A 42 21.53 8.03 -10.52
CA THR A 42 22.38 7.77 -9.33
C THR A 42 21.66 6.95 -8.26
N PHE A 43 22.41 6.38 -7.31
CA PHE A 43 21.87 5.60 -6.18
C PHE A 43 21.04 6.47 -5.21
N GLU A 44 21.46 7.71 -4.96
CA GLU A 44 20.70 8.70 -4.19
C GLU A 44 19.34 8.99 -4.81
N SER A 45 19.30 9.22 -6.13
CA SER A 45 18.04 9.42 -6.88
C SER A 45 17.12 8.20 -6.83
N PHE A 46 17.65 6.99 -6.60
CA PHE A 46 16.83 5.81 -6.39
C PHE A 46 16.22 5.74 -4.99
N LEU A 47 16.97 6.10 -3.95
CA LEU A 47 16.53 6.01 -2.56
C LEU A 47 15.56 7.13 -2.18
N VAL A 48 15.86 8.36 -2.58
CA VAL A 48 15.12 9.57 -2.14
C VAL A 48 14.24 10.13 -3.25
N GLY A 49 14.48 9.74 -4.51
CA GLY A 49 13.89 10.41 -5.67
C GLY A 49 14.46 11.81 -5.88
N HIS A 50 13.83 12.61 -6.73
CA HIS A 50 14.26 13.98 -7.03
C HIS A 50 13.72 15.00 -6.01
N ARG A 51 13.16 14.53 -4.88
CA ARG A 51 12.46 15.35 -3.86
C ARG A 51 11.33 16.24 -4.42
N ASP A 52 10.83 15.89 -5.60
CA ASP A 52 9.82 16.61 -6.39
C ASP A 52 8.44 15.93 -6.35
N ILE A 53 8.33 14.79 -5.66
CA ILE A 53 7.08 14.04 -5.56
C ILE A 53 6.07 14.82 -4.72
N GLY A 54 4.96 15.19 -5.35
CA GLY A 54 3.89 15.94 -4.70
C GLY A 54 3.23 15.21 -3.52
N PRO A 55 2.53 15.95 -2.64
CA PRO A 55 1.93 15.39 -1.41
C PRO A 55 0.87 14.33 -1.69
N VAL A 56 0.10 14.47 -2.78
CA VAL A 56 -0.95 13.52 -3.15
C VAL A 56 -0.36 12.16 -3.54
N VAL A 57 0.65 12.16 -4.41
CA VAL A 57 1.32 10.94 -4.87
C VAL A 57 2.06 10.27 -3.71
N THR A 58 2.72 11.06 -2.87
CA THR A 58 3.36 10.57 -1.64
C THR A 58 2.34 9.93 -0.68
N GLY A 59 1.17 10.54 -0.49
CA GLY A 59 0.11 10.00 0.34
C GLY A 59 -0.44 8.67 -0.21
N LEU A 60 -0.71 8.59 -1.51
CA LEU A 60 -1.14 7.34 -2.15
C LEU A 60 -0.09 6.24 -2.04
N ALA A 61 1.20 6.57 -2.18
CA ALA A 61 2.30 5.62 -1.99
C ALA A 61 2.38 5.11 -0.54
N LEU A 62 2.18 5.99 0.45
CA LEU A 62 2.10 5.61 1.86
C LEU A 62 0.93 4.65 2.11
N CYS A 63 -0.27 4.94 1.56
CA CYS A 63 -1.42 4.05 1.65
C CYS A 63 -1.16 2.68 1.00
N ALA A 64 -0.61 2.67 -0.22
CA ALA A 64 -0.28 1.43 -0.93
C ALA A 64 0.75 0.58 -0.18
N THR A 65 1.74 1.22 0.47
CA THR A 65 2.77 0.53 1.28
C THR A 65 2.15 -0.19 2.48
N TRP A 66 1.06 0.35 3.05
CA TRP A 66 0.35 -0.28 4.15
C TRP A 66 -0.55 -1.43 3.71
N MET A 67 -1.08 -1.38 2.49
CA MET A 67 -1.99 -2.40 1.95
C MET A 67 -1.26 -3.70 1.63
N SER A 68 -1.10 -4.54 2.65
CA SER A 68 -0.54 -5.89 2.54
C SER A 68 -1.62 -6.97 2.53
N GLY A 69 -1.22 -8.21 2.23
CA GLY A 69 -2.12 -9.36 2.34
C GLY A 69 -2.73 -9.55 3.74
N TRP A 70 -2.05 -9.09 4.80
CA TRP A 70 -2.60 -9.09 6.16
C TRP A 70 -3.75 -8.09 6.31
N ALA A 71 -3.61 -6.89 5.75
CA ALA A 71 -4.65 -5.87 5.80
C ALA A 71 -5.90 -6.30 5.02
N LEU A 72 -5.73 -7.03 3.92
CA LEU A 72 -6.85 -7.57 3.14
C LEU A 72 -7.46 -8.81 3.81
N LEU A 73 -6.70 -9.91 3.93
CA LEU A 73 -7.26 -11.20 4.36
C LEU A 73 -7.42 -11.31 5.88
N GLY A 74 -6.48 -10.75 6.63
CA GLY A 74 -6.49 -10.82 8.10
C GLY A 74 -7.61 -9.98 8.70
N LEU A 75 -7.70 -8.70 8.30
CA LEU A 75 -8.78 -7.83 8.77
C LEU A 75 -10.16 -8.36 8.37
N MET A 76 -10.32 -8.80 7.11
CA MET A 76 -11.58 -9.38 6.64
C MET A 76 -11.99 -10.60 7.45
N GLY A 77 -11.04 -11.50 7.77
CA GLY A 77 -11.30 -12.67 8.61
C GLY A 77 -11.76 -12.31 10.03
N ILE A 78 -11.11 -11.32 10.65
CA ILE A 78 -11.50 -10.83 11.98
C ILE A 78 -12.90 -10.20 11.92
N THR A 79 -13.18 -9.36 10.92
CA THR A 79 -14.51 -8.77 10.77
C THR A 79 -15.60 -9.78 10.44
N TYR A 80 -15.26 -10.88 9.75
CA TYR A 80 -16.20 -11.95 9.49
C TYR A 80 -16.62 -12.67 10.78
N LEU A 81 -15.69 -12.86 11.72
CA LEU A 81 -15.95 -13.51 13.01
C LEU A 81 -16.63 -12.59 14.03
N PHE A 82 -16.16 -11.34 14.15
CA PHE A 82 -16.54 -10.42 15.21
C PHE A 82 -17.47 -9.30 14.75
N GLY A 83 -17.79 -9.23 13.46
CA GLY A 83 -18.57 -8.15 12.86
C GLY A 83 -17.81 -6.81 12.80
N TRP A 84 -18.56 -5.72 12.79
CA TRP A 84 -18.02 -4.35 12.76
C TRP A 84 -16.97 -4.05 13.86
N PRO A 85 -17.12 -4.53 15.12
CA PRO A 85 -16.09 -4.38 16.14
C PRO A 85 -14.70 -4.93 15.75
N GLY A 86 -14.64 -5.90 14.83
CA GLY A 86 -13.39 -6.44 14.31
C GLY A 86 -12.52 -5.42 13.55
N MET A 87 -13.10 -4.29 13.13
CA MET A 87 -12.38 -3.20 12.45
C MET A 87 -11.59 -2.30 13.40
N TRP A 88 -11.63 -2.53 14.72
CA TRP A 88 -10.96 -1.66 15.70
C TRP A 88 -9.47 -1.47 15.39
N LEU A 89 -8.78 -2.52 14.90
CA LEU A 89 -7.38 -2.45 14.52
C LEU A 89 -7.15 -1.44 13.39
N ALA A 90 -8.02 -1.42 12.37
CA ALA A 90 -7.92 -0.47 11.27
C ALA A 90 -8.13 0.98 11.75
N GLY A 91 -9.12 1.19 12.61
CA GLY A 91 -9.42 2.50 13.18
C GLY A 91 -8.30 3.03 14.08
N VAL A 92 -7.89 2.24 15.08
CA VAL A 92 -6.86 2.63 16.05
C VAL A 92 -5.51 2.83 15.36
N TRP A 93 -5.11 1.92 14.48
CA TRP A 93 -3.84 2.04 13.77
C TRP A 93 -3.77 3.28 12.87
N THR A 94 -4.86 3.60 12.18
CA THR A 94 -4.91 4.77 11.28
C THR A 94 -4.95 6.07 12.07
N LEU A 95 -5.84 6.18 13.05
CA LEU A 95 -6.10 7.41 13.79
C LEU A 95 -5.03 7.72 14.84
N VAL A 96 -4.51 6.69 15.53
CA VAL A 96 -3.57 6.84 16.65
C VAL A 96 -2.14 6.48 16.26
N GLY A 97 -1.94 5.65 15.24
CA GLY A 97 -0.61 5.30 14.73
C GLY A 97 -0.19 6.20 13.56
N LEU A 98 -0.78 5.95 12.39
CA LEU A 98 -0.30 6.50 11.12
C LEU A 98 -0.47 8.03 11.02
N ALA A 99 -1.66 8.55 11.37
CA ALA A 99 -1.96 9.97 11.26
C ALA A 99 -1.04 10.85 12.13
N PRO A 100 -0.89 10.62 13.45
CA PRO A 100 0.01 11.43 14.28
C PRO A 100 1.48 11.20 13.91
N ALA A 101 1.89 9.98 13.52
CA ALA A 101 3.25 9.75 13.04
C ALA A 101 3.55 10.62 11.80
N ALA A 102 2.67 10.60 10.80
CA ALA A 102 2.85 11.37 9.58
C ALA A 102 2.82 12.89 9.85
N LEU A 103 1.86 13.37 10.64
CA LEU A 103 1.67 14.81 10.90
C LEU A 103 2.75 15.39 11.82
N LEU A 104 3.14 14.67 12.88
CA LEU A 104 4.06 15.18 13.89
C LEU A 104 5.53 14.98 13.51
N THR A 105 5.85 13.84 12.88
CA THR A 105 7.25 13.48 12.57
C THR A 105 7.63 13.78 11.13
N GLY A 106 6.69 13.75 10.18
CA GLY A 106 6.98 13.89 8.75
C GLY A 106 7.70 15.20 8.39
N LEU A 107 7.22 16.34 8.90
CA LEU A 107 7.86 17.65 8.66
C LEU A 107 9.27 17.72 9.27
N LYS A 108 9.44 17.22 10.50
CA LYS A 108 10.74 17.22 11.19
C LYS A 108 11.75 16.37 10.44
N MET A 109 11.36 15.16 10.03
CA MET A 109 12.21 14.25 9.27
C MET A 109 12.60 14.83 7.90
N ARG A 110 11.68 15.52 7.21
CA ARG A 110 11.99 16.23 5.96
C ARG A 110 13.05 17.33 6.16
N MET A 111 12.93 18.13 7.22
CA MET A 111 13.91 19.18 7.51
C MET A 111 15.29 18.62 7.85
N TYR A 112 15.35 17.54 8.63
CA TYR A 112 16.61 16.87 8.95
C TYR A 112 17.28 16.24 7.72
N SER A 113 16.52 15.55 6.88
CA SER A 113 17.05 14.99 5.63
C SER A 113 17.56 16.07 4.67
N SER A 114 16.93 17.25 4.64
CA SER A 114 17.43 18.39 3.86
C SER A 114 18.70 18.99 4.43
N LYS A 115 18.84 19.05 5.77
CA LYS A 115 19.98 19.68 6.45
C LYS A 115 21.25 18.83 6.34
N PHE A 116 21.13 17.51 6.50
CA PHE A 116 22.27 16.60 6.53
C PHE A 116 22.58 15.95 5.17
N GLY A 117 21.75 16.20 4.14
CA GLY A 117 21.90 15.53 2.84
C GLY A 117 21.76 14.01 2.91
N ALA A 118 21.18 13.49 4.00
CA ALA A 118 21.10 12.06 4.25
C ALA A 118 19.75 11.49 3.80
N ALA A 119 19.80 10.32 3.16
CA ALA A 119 18.63 9.54 2.76
C ALA A 119 17.93 8.87 3.96
N THR A 120 18.69 8.57 5.02
CA THR A 120 18.20 8.00 6.29
C THR A 120 18.57 8.89 7.47
N VAL A 121 17.92 8.69 8.63
CA VAL A 121 18.42 9.27 9.89
C VAL A 121 19.85 8.77 10.13
N PRO A 122 20.79 9.64 10.53
CA PRO A 122 22.13 9.23 10.97
C PRO A 122 22.07 8.39 12.25
#